data_AF-A0A1G4IDM0-F1
#
_entry.id   AF-A0A1G4IDM0-F1
#
_cell.length_a   1.000
_cell.length_b   1.000
_cell.length_c   1.000
_cell.angle_alpha   90.00
_cell.angle_beta   90.00
_cell.angle_gamma   90.00
#
_symmetry.space_group_name_H-M   'P 1'
#
loop_
_entity.id
_entity.type
_entity.pdbx_description
1 polymer ?
#
loop_
_entity_poly.entity_id
_entity_poly.type
_entity_poly.pdbx_seq_one_letter_code
_entity_poly.pdbx_strand_id
1 'polypeptide(L)'
;MQKNIAAVDEHERKAEVILKKIAEPEQGRGDKLAKTAETADAVKIGPEGQSKTKLKLITGVTDLQLTLSFYLSGQKAMIRSQTKEIERLKAVNNTQIQKHEELCKIGENQDKCDKEKQCSYEDSKETRKKCTYNLSKATENSVFVAQTQTAADNTTTDKCKEKPEKDCKSPDCKWEGTECKDFSILVSKQFALMVSAFVSLREFY
;
A
#
# COMPACT_ATOMS: atom_id res chain seq x y z
N MET A 1 33.40 -3.46 -26.45
CA MET A 1 32.11 -3.08 -27.05
C MET A 1 31.06 -4.20 -27.01
N GLN A 2 31.41 -5.49 -27.15
CA GLN A 2 30.42 -6.60 -27.14
C GLN A 2 29.65 -6.82 -25.82
N LYS A 3 30.24 -6.52 -24.64
CA LYS A 3 29.55 -6.69 -23.34
C LYS A 3 28.31 -5.81 -23.16
N ASN A 4 28.28 -4.63 -23.79
CA ASN A 4 27.16 -3.69 -23.65
C ASN A 4 25.96 -4.08 -24.52
N ILE A 5 26.20 -4.75 -25.65
CA ILE A 5 25.14 -5.20 -26.56
C ILE A 5 24.35 -6.36 -25.92
N ALA A 6 25.03 -7.31 -25.28
CA ALA A 6 24.38 -8.43 -24.59
C ALA A 6 23.55 -7.99 -23.37
N ALA A 7 23.98 -6.93 -22.68
CA ALA A 7 23.22 -6.37 -21.55
C ALA A 7 21.96 -5.62 -22.01
N VAL A 8 22.03 -4.89 -23.12
CA VAL A 8 20.87 -4.23 -23.76
C VAL A 8 19.82 -5.27 -24.17
N ASP A 9 20.25 -6.38 -24.77
CA ASP A 9 19.38 -7.46 -25.24
C ASP A 9 18.64 -8.18 -24.08
N GLU A 10 19.25 -8.30 -22.91
CA GLU A 10 18.62 -8.87 -21.71
C GLU A 10 17.56 -7.94 -21.10
N HIS A 11 17.81 -6.62 -21.09
CA HIS A 11 16.84 -5.65 -20.61
C HIS A 11 15.62 -5.57 -21.54
N GLU A 12 15.83 -5.64 -22.85
CA GLU A 12 14.76 -5.67 -23.85
C GLU A 12 13.89 -6.94 -23.70
N ARG A 13 14.50 -8.12 -23.50
CA ARG A 13 13.73 -9.34 -23.22
C ARG A 13 12.90 -9.24 -21.94
N LYS A 14 13.45 -8.66 -20.87
CA LYS A 14 12.71 -8.46 -19.62
C LYS A 14 11.55 -7.48 -19.82
N ALA A 15 11.78 -6.39 -20.55
CA ALA A 15 10.73 -5.43 -20.90
C ALA A 15 9.61 -6.11 -21.69
N GLU A 16 9.95 -6.95 -22.67
CA GLU A 16 8.97 -7.65 -23.50
C GLU A 16 8.17 -8.70 -22.70
N VAL A 17 8.80 -9.41 -21.76
CA VAL A 17 8.08 -10.30 -20.83
C VAL A 17 7.06 -9.54 -19.99
N ILE A 18 7.41 -8.34 -19.52
CA ILE A 18 6.49 -7.48 -18.76
C ILE A 18 5.36 -6.96 -19.66
N LEU A 19 5.70 -6.44 -20.83
CA LEU A 19 4.72 -5.92 -21.79
C LEU A 19 3.74 -7.00 -22.25
N LYS A 20 4.21 -8.23 -22.49
CA LYS A 20 3.36 -9.36 -22.86
C LYS A 20 2.37 -9.75 -21.76
N LYS A 21 2.75 -9.63 -20.48
CA LYS A 21 1.84 -9.87 -19.35
C LYS A 21 0.76 -8.78 -19.22
N ILE A 22 1.10 -7.55 -19.56
CA ILE A 22 0.20 -6.39 -19.39
C ILE A 22 -0.72 -6.21 -20.60
N ALA A 23 -0.18 -6.38 -21.80
CA ALA A 23 -0.78 -5.92 -23.05
C ALA A 23 -0.75 -6.95 -24.18
N GLU A 24 -0.51 -8.23 -23.87
CA GLU A 24 -0.47 -9.32 -24.86
C GLU A 24 0.71 -9.22 -25.88
N PRO A 25 0.86 -10.19 -26.82
CA PRO A 25 1.99 -10.21 -27.77
C PRO A 25 2.12 -8.92 -28.60
N GLU A 26 3.33 -8.65 -29.11
CA GLU A 26 3.71 -7.39 -29.78
C GLU A 26 2.78 -7.02 -30.95
N GLN A 27 2.36 -8.01 -31.73
CA GLN A 27 1.47 -7.83 -32.87
C GLN A 27 0.10 -7.27 -32.42
N GLY A 28 -0.21 -6.04 -32.83
CA GLY A 28 -1.50 -5.41 -32.52
C GLY A 28 -1.64 -4.89 -31.08
N ARG A 29 -0.57 -4.92 -30.29
CA ARG A 29 -0.53 -4.42 -28.90
C ARG A 29 -1.00 -2.97 -28.79
N GLY A 30 -0.50 -2.11 -29.67
CA GLY A 30 -0.86 -0.69 -29.71
C GLY A 30 -2.36 -0.49 -29.93
N ASP A 31 -2.93 -1.16 -30.93
CA ASP A 31 -4.37 -1.09 -31.23
C ASP A 31 -5.22 -1.62 -30.08
N LYS A 32 -4.75 -2.68 -29.42
CA LYS A 32 -5.44 -3.23 -28.26
C LYS A 32 -5.47 -2.24 -27.10
N LEU A 33 -4.32 -1.67 -26.75
CA LEU A 33 -4.21 -0.66 -25.70
C LEU A 33 -5.04 0.58 -26.01
N ALA A 34 -5.02 1.05 -27.27
CA ALA A 34 -5.85 2.17 -27.72
C ALA A 34 -7.34 1.86 -27.56
N LYS A 35 -7.81 0.70 -28.03
CA LYS A 35 -9.22 0.28 -27.87
C LYS A 35 -9.62 0.16 -26.39
N THR A 36 -8.73 -0.35 -25.54
CA THR A 36 -8.98 -0.39 -24.09
C THR A 36 -9.07 1.01 -23.49
N ALA A 37 -8.19 1.93 -23.88
CA ALA A 37 -8.24 3.31 -23.41
C ALA A 37 -9.53 4.01 -23.89
N GLU A 38 -9.90 3.87 -25.16
CA GLU A 38 -11.10 4.48 -25.73
C GLU A 38 -12.40 4.02 -25.06
N THR A 39 -12.46 2.75 -24.64
CA THR A 39 -13.63 2.13 -24.01
C THR A 39 -13.66 2.32 -22.49
N ALA A 40 -12.58 2.85 -21.90
CA ALA A 40 -12.47 3.11 -20.48
C ALA A 40 -13.49 4.16 -20.02
N ASP A 41 -14.05 3.91 -18.84
CA ASP A 41 -14.87 4.91 -18.16
C ASP A 41 -14.02 6.09 -17.70
N ALA A 42 -14.55 7.28 -17.91
CA ALA A 42 -13.91 8.54 -17.57
C ALA A 42 -14.91 9.49 -16.92
N VAL A 43 -14.39 10.49 -16.20
CA VAL A 43 -15.19 11.61 -15.69
C VAL A 43 -14.87 12.84 -16.51
N LYS A 44 -15.85 13.38 -17.23
CA LYS A 44 -15.72 14.67 -17.91
C LYS A 44 -15.93 15.78 -16.88
N ILE A 45 -15.01 16.74 -16.87
CA ILE A 45 -15.07 17.94 -16.04
C ILE A 45 -15.52 19.10 -16.93
N GLY A 46 -16.65 19.71 -16.61
CA GLY A 46 -17.20 20.85 -17.34
C GLY A 46 -17.71 21.94 -16.40
N PRO A 47 -18.21 23.06 -16.95
CA PRO A 47 -18.76 24.17 -16.17
C PRO A 47 -19.99 23.75 -15.33
N GLU A 48 -20.75 22.75 -15.79
CA GLU A 48 -21.90 22.17 -15.07
C GLU A 48 -21.51 21.09 -14.04
N GLY A 49 -20.20 20.86 -13.85
CA GLY A 49 -19.67 19.90 -12.89
C GLY A 49 -19.14 18.61 -13.53
N GLN A 50 -19.24 17.50 -12.78
CA GLN A 50 -18.65 16.21 -13.14
C GLN A 50 -19.69 15.25 -13.72
N SER A 51 -19.42 14.69 -14.90
CA SER A 51 -20.28 13.70 -15.55
C SER A 51 -19.50 12.43 -15.91
N LYS A 52 -20.13 11.27 -15.75
CA LYS A 52 -19.55 9.98 -16.18
C LYS A 52 -19.69 9.87 -17.70
N THR A 53 -18.65 9.37 -18.35
CA THR A 53 -18.60 9.20 -19.80
C THR A 53 -17.59 8.12 -20.17
N LYS A 54 -17.38 7.90 -21.47
CA LYS A 54 -16.27 7.12 -22.00
C LYS A 54 -15.14 8.05 -22.41
N LEU A 55 -13.89 7.61 -22.25
CA LEU A 55 -12.71 8.43 -22.59
C LEU A 55 -12.76 8.90 -24.06
N LYS A 56 -13.17 8.03 -24.99
CA LYS A 56 -13.32 8.38 -26.41
C LYS A 56 -14.29 9.53 -26.70
N LEU A 57 -15.21 9.84 -25.78
CA LEU A 57 -16.19 10.91 -25.93
C LEU A 57 -15.67 12.26 -25.41
N ILE A 58 -14.49 12.28 -24.78
CA ILE A 58 -13.80 13.50 -24.36
C ILE A 58 -12.87 13.93 -25.49
N THR A 59 -13.42 14.66 -26.45
CA THR A 59 -12.71 15.05 -27.69
C THR A 59 -11.96 16.38 -27.56
N GLY A 60 -12.32 17.22 -26.60
CA GLY A 60 -11.66 18.51 -26.36
C GLY A 60 -10.37 18.33 -25.55
N VAL A 61 -9.27 18.92 -26.02
CA VAL A 61 -7.96 18.87 -25.32
C VAL A 61 -8.06 19.46 -23.92
N THR A 62 -8.76 20.59 -23.76
CA THR A 62 -8.98 21.23 -22.45
C THR A 62 -9.77 20.32 -21.51
N ASP A 63 -10.86 19.71 -21.99
CA ASP A 63 -11.68 18.78 -21.21
C ASP A 63 -10.85 17.56 -20.78
N LEU A 64 -10.03 17.02 -21.70
CA LEU A 64 -9.13 15.90 -21.42
C LEU A 64 -8.08 16.26 -20.37
N GLN A 65 -7.50 17.46 -20.45
CA GLN A 65 -6.51 17.95 -19.48
C GLN A 65 -7.12 18.18 -18.09
N LEU A 66 -8.35 18.70 -18.02
CA LEU A 66 -9.09 18.84 -16.76
C LEU A 66 -9.42 17.48 -16.16
N THR A 67 -9.89 16.52 -16.97
CA THR A 67 -10.12 15.14 -16.56
C THR A 67 -8.85 14.49 -16.03
N LEU A 68 -7.71 14.63 -16.73
CA LEU A 68 -6.42 14.11 -16.26
C LEU A 68 -6.02 14.74 -14.92
N SER A 69 -6.15 16.05 -14.79
CA SER A 69 -5.82 16.79 -13.56
C SER A 69 -6.67 16.35 -12.37
N PHE A 70 -7.96 16.06 -12.59
CA PHE A 70 -8.85 15.51 -11.59
C PHE A 70 -8.34 14.15 -11.06
N TYR A 71 -8.00 13.21 -11.95
CA TYR A 71 -7.48 11.90 -11.55
C TYR A 71 -6.12 11.99 -10.83
N LEU A 72 -5.20 12.83 -11.32
CA LEU A 72 -3.89 13.03 -10.68
C LEU A 72 -4.04 13.65 -9.28
N SER A 73 -4.98 14.58 -9.11
CA SER A 73 -5.26 15.20 -7.80
C SER A 73 -5.85 14.20 -6.82
N GLY A 74 -6.77 13.34 -7.28
CA GLY A 74 -7.32 12.23 -6.50
C GLY A 74 -6.24 11.27 -6.03
N GLN A 75 -5.38 10.81 -6.95
CA GLN A 75 -4.25 9.95 -6.61
C GLN A 75 -3.29 10.61 -5.61
N LYS A 76 -2.98 11.90 -5.78
CA LYS A 76 -2.13 12.65 -4.84
C LYS A 76 -2.74 12.74 -3.44
N ALA A 77 -4.06 12.97 -3.34
CA ALA A 77 -4.76 13.01 -2.06
C ALA A 77 -4.73 11.63 -1.37
N MET A 78 -4.95 10.56 -2.15
CA MET A 78 -4.88 9.18 -1.67
C MET A 78 -3.49 8.83 -1.14
N ILE A 79 -2.43 9.07 -1.93
CA ILE A 79 -1.04 8.83 -1.53
C ILE A 79 -0.70 9.61 -0.25
N ARG A 80 -1.16 10.86 -0.15
CA ARG A 80 -0.96 11.67 1.06
C ARG A 80 -1.67 11.07 2.28
N SER A 81 -2.89 10.55 2.11
CA SER A 81 -3.62 9.87 3.20
C SER A 81 -2.85 8.64 3.68
N GLN A 82 -2.36 7.81 2.75
CA GLN A 82 -1.57 6.63 3.07
C GLN A 82 -0.24 6.96 3.76
N THR A 83 0.44 8.02 3.29
CA THR A 83 1.69 8.48 3.91
C THR A 83 1.47 8.85 5.38
N LYS A 84 0.37 9.55 5.68
CA LYS A 84 -0.01 9.89 7.06
C LYS A 84 -0.31 8.66 7.90
N GLU A 85 -0.98 7.65 7.33
CA GLU A 85 -1.26 6.41 8.07
C GLU A 85 0.02 5.61 8.36
N ILE A 86 0.95 5.54 7.40
CA ILE A 86 2.26 4.93 7.61
C ILE A 86 3.02 5.66 8.73
N GLU A 87 3.01 6.99 8.73
CA GLU A 87 3.65 7.79 9.78
C GLU A 87 2.99 7.56 11.15
N ARG A 88 1.67 7.49 11.21
CA ARG A 88 0.92 7.18 12.44
C ARG A 88 1.26 5.78 12.96
N LEU A 89 1.22 4.77 12.10
CA LEU A 89 1.57 3.39 12.47
C LEU A 89 3.02 3.29 12.94
N LYS A 90 3.94 3.98 12.27
CA LYS A 90 5.35 4.06 12.67
C LYS A 90 5.50 4.72 14.04
N ALA A 91 4.79 5.81 14.31
CA ALA A 91 4.82 6.49 15.60
C ALA A 91 4.27 5.59 16.73
N VAL A 92 3.13 4.93 16.51
CA VAL A 92 2.55 3.98 17.47
C VAL A 92 3.50 2.82 17.75
N ASN A 93 4.09 2.24 16.70
CA ASN A 93 5.05 1.14 16.85
C ASN A 93 6.31 1.59 17.59
N ASN A 94 6.86 2.77 17.26
CA ASN A 94 8.02 3.31 17.96
C ASN A 94 7.73 3.56 19.45
N THR A 95 6.56 4.11 19.80
CA THR A 95 6.16 4.31 21.20
C THR A 95 6.00 2.98 21.93
N GLN A 96 5.44 1.95 21.27
CA GLN A 96 5.35 0.62 21.86
C GLN A 96 6.73 0.00 22.05
N ILE A 97 7.61 0.08 21.06
CA ILE A 97 8.99 -0.42 21.18
C ILE A 97 9.71 0.29 22.34
N GLN A 98 9.61 1.61 22.44
CA GLN A 98 10.20 2.37 23.56
C GLN A 98 9.65 1.93 24.92
N LYS A 99 8.33 1.69 25.03
CA LYS A 99 7.71 1.18 26.26
C LYS A 99 8.23 -0.22 26.62
N HIS A 100 8.37 -1.12 25.63
CA HIS A 100 8.93 -2.46 25.88
C HIS A 100 10.43 -2.42 26.18
N GLU A 101 11.19 -1.51 25.55
CA GLU A 101 12.60 -1.28 25.87
C GLU A 101 12.77 -0.77 27.31
N GLU A 102 11.90 0.13 27.78
CA GLU A 102 11.91 0.58 29.19
C GLU A 102 11.64 -0.55 30.17
N LEU A 103 10.69 -1.44 29.87
CA LEU A 103 10.45 -2.63 30.69
C LEU A 103 11.67 -3.55 30.77
N CYS A 104 12.54 -3.54 29.75
CA CYS A 104 13.78 -4.31 29.75
C CYS A 104 14.98 -3.57 30.36
N LYS A 105 14.86 -2.33 30.85
CA LYS A 105 15.96 -1.58 31.52
C LYS A 105 16.18 -2.05 32.97
N ILE A 106 16.20 -3.36 33.18
CA ILE A 106 16.29 -4.01 34.50
C ILE A 106 17.76 -4.10 35.02
N GLY A 107 18.74 -3.80 34.16
CA GLY A 107 20.16 -3.83 34.51
C GLY A 107 20.69 -5.27 34.60
N GLU A 108 21.43 -5.58 35.67
CA GLU A 108 22.09 -6.88 35.87
C GLU A 108 21.21 -7.96 36.52
N ASN A 109 19.96 -7.64 36.89
CA ASN A 109 19.10 -8.60 37.56
C ASN A 109 18.48 -9.58 36.56
N GLN A 110 19.17 -10.71 36.34
CA GLN A 110 18.75 -11.76 35.41
C GLN A 110 17.35 -12.31 35.75
N ASP A 111 17.07 -12.63 37.02
CA ASP A 111 15.77 -13.18 37.43
C ASP A 111 14.59 -12.24 37.13
N LYS A 112 14.81 -10.92 37.22
CA LYS A 112 13.81 -9.92 36.82
C LYS A 112 13.73 -9.78 35.31
N CYS A 113 14.87 -9.86 34.61
CA CYS A 113 14.90 -9.79 33.14
C CYS A 113 14.15 -10.96 32.49
N ASP A 114 14.37 -12.18 32.97
CA ASP A 114 13.79 -13.39 32.40
C ASP A 114 12.29 -13.54 32.72
N LYS A 115 11.77 -12.80 33.71
CA LYS A 115 10.33 -12.69 33.98
C LYS A 115 9.59 -11.85 32.93
N GLU A 116 10.27 -10.91 32.29
CA GLU A 116 9.71 -10.11 31.22
C GLU A 116 9.79 -10.87 29.90
N LYS A 117 8.64 -11.34 29.41
CA LYS A 117 8.51 -12.25 28.26
C LYS A 117 9.08 -11.69 26.95
N GLN A 118 9.26 -10.38 26.87
CA GLN A 118 9.82 -9.64 25.74
C GLN A 118 11.32 -9.31 25.88
N CYS A 119 11.96 -9.65 27.00
CA CYS A 119 13.35 -9.29 27.28
C CYS A 119 14.29 -10.49 27.18
N SER A 120 15.56 -10.23 26.92
CA SER A 120 16.62 -11.23 26.92
C SER A 120 17.82 -10.73 27.72
N TYR A 121 18.31 -11.62 28.58
CA TYR A 121 19.54 -11.42 29.34
C TYR A 121 20.75 -11.94 28.56
N GLU A 122 21.83 -11.16 28.52
CA GLU A 122 23.09 -11.51 27.89
C GLU A 122 24.26 -11.04 28.76
N ASP A 123 24.95 -11.98 29.41
CA ASP A 123 25.97 -11.67 30.41
C ASP A 123 27.26 -11.11 29.82
N SER A 124 27.46 -11.28 28.50
CA SER A 124 28.61 -10.74 27.76
C SER A 124 28.53 -9.22 27.52
N LYS A 125 27.39 -8.58 27.82
CA LYS A 125 27.19 -7.14 27.64
C LYS A 125 27.56 -6.34 28.88
N GLU A 126 27.83 -5.05 28.68
CA GLU A 126 28.04 -4.10 29.79
C GLU A 126 26.89 -4.16 30.79
N THR A 127 27.18 -3.97 32.08
CA THR A 127 26.25 -4.09 33.23
C THR A 127 24.88 -3.41 33.03
N ARG A 128 24.81 -2.29 32.30
CA ARG A 128 23.56 -1.57 32.01
C ARG A 128 22.80 -2.02 30.74
N LYS A 129 23.36 -2.97 29.98
CA LYS A 129 22.84 -3.49 28.70
C LYS A 129 22.66 -5.01 28.72
N LYS A 130 22.80 -5.66 29.88
CA LYS A 130 22.64 -7.11 29.99
C LYS A 130 21.20 -7.56 29.74
N CYS A 131 20.20 -6.81 30.19
CA CYS A 131 18.81 -7.02 29.83
C CYS A 131 18.38 -6.10 28.68
N THR A 132 17.93 -6.66 27.56
CA THR A 132 17.49 -5.89 26.38
C THR A 132 16.23 -6.46 25.75
N TYR A 133 15.48 -5.62 25.05
CA TYR A 133 14.31 -6.07 24.29
C TYR A 133 14.72 -7.07 23.20
N ASN A 134 14.02 -8.19 23.12
CA ASN A 134 14.22 -9.21 22.11
C ASN A 134 12.93 -9.44 21.32
N LEU A 135 12.97 -9.06 20.05
CA LEU A 135 11.81 -9.15 19.16
C LEU A 135 11.34 -10.60 18.97
N SER A 136 12.25 -11.58 18.85
CA SER A 136 11.88 -12.99 18.68
C SER A 136 11.08 -13.51 19.88
N LYS A 137 11.56 -13.24 21.10
CA LYS A 137 10.86 -13.62 22.34
C LYS A 137 9.51 -12.93 22.48
N ALA A 138 9.41 -11.66 22.09
CA ALA A 138 8.14 -10.92 22.09
C ALA A 138 7.12 -11.50 21.10
N THR A 139 7.58 -11.98 19.93
CA THR A 139 6.74 -12.62 18.91
C THR A 139 6.30 -14.03 19.33
N GLU A 140 7.21 -14.86 19.85
CA GLU A 140 6.91 -16.21 20.35
C GLU A 140 5.91 -16.19 21.51
N ASN A 141 6.02 -15.20 22.40
CA ASN A 141 5.14 -15.06 23.56
C ASN A 141 3.85 -14.26 23.26
N SER A 142 3.59 -13.89 21.99
CA SER A 142 2.44 -13.06 21.59
C SER A 142 2.33 -11.75 22.40
N VAL A 143 3.45 -11.22 22.87
CA VAL A 143 3.53 -9.94 23.61
C VAL A 143 3.46 -8.76 22.66
N PHE A 144 3.76 -8.98 21.38
CA PHE A 144 3.13 -8.17 20.35
C PHE A 144 1.63 -8.31 20.58
N VAL A 145 1.00 -7.23 21.07
CA VAL A 145 -0.41 -7.01 20.80
C VAL A 145 -0.47 -7.19 19.30
N ALA A 146 -0.97 -8.36 18.88
CA ALA A 146 -1.56 -8.47 17.57
C ALA A 146 -2.43 -7.23 17.53
N GLN A 147 -2.07 -6.28 16.67
CA GLN A 147 -3.13 -5.52 16.08
C GLN A 147 -3.99 -6.62 15.43
N THR A 148 -4.93 -7.16 16.21
CA THR A 148 -6.31 -7.04 15.82
C THR A 148 -6.33 -5.70 15.12
N GLN A 149 -6.45 -5.79 13.79
CA GLN A 149 -7.30 -4.88 13.07
C GLN A 149 -8.61 -4.90 13.87
N THR A 150 -8.61 -4.28 15.04
CA THR A 150 -9.77 -3.81 15.73
C THR A 150 -10.31 -2.95 14.66
N ALA A 151 -11.36 -3.50 14.04
CA ALA A 151 -12.26 -2.83 13.15
C ALA A 151 -12.12 -1.34 13.48
N ALA A 152 -11.39 -0.61 12.63
CA ALA A 152 -11.58 0.82 12.58
C ALA A 152 -13.02 0.90 12.15
N ASP A 153 -13.84 0.96 13.19
CA ASP A 153 -15.24 0.67 13.23
C ASP A 153 -15.85 1.56 12.17
N ASN A 154 -16.18 0.94 11.03
CA ASN A 154 -17.35 1.17 10.18
C ASN A 154 -17.72 2.62 9.81
N THR A 155 -16.90 3.61 10.11
CA THR A 155 -17.22 5.04 10.00
C THR A 155 -16.54 5.70 8.81
N THR A 156 -15.57 5.01 8.17
CA THR A 156 -15.03 5.46 6.88
C THR A 156 -15.61 4.68 5.70
N THR A 157 -16.20 3.51 5.95
CA THR A 157 -16.89 2.69 4.94
C THR A 157 -18.07 3.45 4.27
N ASP A 158 -18.52 4.55 4.87
CA ASP A 158 -19.67 5.36 4.42
C ASP A 158 -19.38 6.39 3.33
N LYS A 159 -18.12 6.71 3.01
CA LYS A 159 -17.88 7.77 1.99
C LYS A 159 -18.40 7.40 0.60
N CYS A 160 -18.46 6.10 0.33
CA CYS A 160 -18.79 5.54 -0.98
C CYS A 160 -19.99 4.58 -0.95
N LYS A 161 -20.32 3.98 0.20
CA LYS A 161 -21.41 2.99 0.32
C LYS A 161 -22.76 3.58 -0.08
N GLU A 162 -23.61 2.72 -0.67
CA GLU A 162 -24.99 3.00 -1.10
C GLU A 162 -25.19 4.14 -2.12
N LYS A 163 -24.11 4.77 -2.60
CA LYS A 163 -24.24 5.73 -3.69
C LYS A 163 -24.59 4.97 -4.97
N PRO A 164 -25.70 5.31 -5.66
CA PRO A 164 -25.97 4.72 -6.96
C PRO A 164 -24.83 5.04 -7.91
N GLU A 165 -24.70 4.28 -9.00
CA GLU A 165 -23.57 4.42 -9.93
C GLU A 165 -23.31 5.88 -10.32
N LYS A 166 -24.37 6.66 -10.61
CA LYS A 166 -24.28 8.09 -10.95
C LYS A 166 -23.62 8.99 -9.90
N ASP A 167 -23.65 8.61 -8.63
CA ASP A 167 -23.15 9.38 -7.49
C ASP A 167 -21.81 8.84 -6.96
N CYS A 168 -21.36 7.68 -7.48
CA CYS A 168 -20.03 7.12 -7.28
C CYS A 168 -18.99 7.82 -8.18
N LYS A 169 -18.75 9.12 -7.94
CA LYS A 169 -17.85 9.98 -8.73
C LYS A 169 -16.63 10.49 -7.97
N SER A 170 -16.57 10.25 -6.66
CA SER A 170 -15.43 10.68 -5.84
C SER A 170 -14.17 9.94 -6.28
N PRO A 171 -12.99 10.59 -6.30
CA PRO A 171 -11.72 9.91 -6.60
C PRO A 171 -11.38 8.79 -5.59
N ASP A 172 -11.95 8.84 -4.39
CA ASP A 172 -11.77 7.83 -3.35
C ASP A 172 -12.73 6.63 -3.51
N CYS A 173 -13.67 6.69 -4.46
CA CYS A 173 -14.71 5.68 -4.66
C CYS A 173 -14.63 5.05 -6.06
N LYS A 174 -14.71 3.72 -6.13
CA LYS A 174 -14.74 2.96 -7.37
C LYS A 174 -16.01 2.11 -7.44
N TRP A 175 -16.70 2.17 -8.58
CA TRP A 175 -17.80 1.26 -8.88
C TRP A 175 -17.24 -0.12 -9.23
N GLU A 176 -17.64 -1.15 -8.49
CA GLU A 176 -17.19 -2.53 -8.70
C GLU A 176 -18.36 -3.49 -8.55
N GLY A 177 -18.74 -4.15 -9.64
CA GLY A 177 -19.95 -4.98 -9.70
C GLY A 177 -21.21 -4.11 -9.68
N THR A 178 -21.97 -4.20 -8.59
CA THR A 178 -23.23 -3.47 -8.37
C THR A 178 -23.15 -2.43 -7.25
N GLU A 179 -21.95 -2.18 -6.72
CA GLU A 179 -21.75 -1.34 -5.54
C GLU A 179 -20.61 -0.33 -5.73
N CYS A 180 -20.78 0.84 -5.12
CA CYS A 180 -19.74 1.85 -5.01
C CYS A 180 -18.86 1.54 -3.79
N LYS A 181 -17.64 1.07 -4.05
CA LYS A 181 -16.69 0.70 -2.99
C LYS A 181 -15.67 1.79 -2.76
N ASP A 182 -15.22 1.92 -1.51
CA ASP A 182 -14.10 2.77 -1.16
C ASP A 182 -12.79 2.13 -1.69
N PHE A 183 -12.11 2.84 -2.59
CA PHE A 183 -10.87 2.37 -3.20
C PHE A 183 -9.73 2.30 -2.15
N SER A 184 -9.84 3.05 -1.05
CA SER A 184 -8.93 2.97 0.10
C SER A 184 -8.95 1.58 0.75
N ILE A 185 -10.10 0.90 0.75
CA ILE A 185 -10.26 -0.46 1.27
C ILE A 185 -9.62 -1.48 0.31
N LEU A 186 -9.69 -1.25 -1.00
CA LEU A 186 -9.05 -2.11 -1.99
C LEU A 186 -7.53 -2.00 -1.92
N VAL A 187 -7.00 -0.79 -1.77
CA VAL A 187 -5.56 -0.57 -1.67
C VAL A 187 -5.00 -1.00 -0.32
N SER A 188 -5.74 -0.89 0.79
CA SER A 188 -5.31 -1.45 2.08
C SER A 188 -5.19 -2.98 2.03
N LYS A 189 -6.10 -3.67 1.33
CA LYS A 189 -5.99 -5.11 1.07
C LYS A 189 -4.79 -5.45 0.20
N GLN A 190 -4.51 -4.68 -0.85
CA GLN A 190 -3.30 -4.89 -1.66
C GLN A 190 -2.02 -4.60 -0.88
N PHE A 191 -2.03 -3.59 -0.01
CA PHE A 191 -0.89 -3.30 0.86
C PHE A 191 -0.66 -4.42 1.87
N ALA A 192 -1.72 -4.98 2.46
CA ALA A 192 -1.61 -6.16 3.34
C ALA A 192 -1.00 -7.37 2.62
N LEU A 193 -1.38 -7.60 1.36
CA LEU A 193 -0.80 -8.67 0.52
C LEU A 193 0.66 -8.41 0.13
N MET A 194 1.04 -7.14 -0.09
CA MET A 194 2.44 -6.79 -0.36
C MET A 194 3.29 -6.94 0.91
N VAL A 195 2.82 -6.47 2.06
CA VAL A 195 3.51 -6.63 3.34
C VAL A 195 3.70 -8.11 3.69
N SER A 196 2.70 -8.97 3.47
CA SER A 196 2.87 -10.40 3.69
C SER A 196 3.92 -11.01 2.75
N ALA A 197 3.94 -10.62 1.47
CA ALA A 197 4.95 -11.07 0.52
C ALA A 197 6.38 -10.58 0.88
N PHE A 198 6.54 -9.36 1.40
CA PHE A 198 7.83 -8.83 1.86
C PHE A 198 8.33 -9.50 3.13
N VAL A 199 7.42 -9.90 4.03
CA VAL A 199 7.77 -10.71 5.22
C VAL A 199 8.24 -12.11 4.79
N SER A 200 7.62 -12.71 3.78
CA SER A 200 8.05 -14.01 3.22
C SER A 200 9.37 -13.94 2.44
N LEU A 201 9.76 -12.78 1.90
CA LEU A 201 11.03 -12.62 1.19
C LEU A 201 12.24 -12.49 2.14
N ARG A 202 12.00 -12.22 3.43
CA ARG A 202 13.04 -12.06 4.46
C ARG A 202 13.63 -13.38 4.96
N GLU A 203 13.03 -14.52 4.58
CA GLU A 203 13.59 -15.85 4.88
C GLU A 203 14.64 -16.31 3.85
N PHE A 204 14.86 -15.54 2.78
CA PHE A 204 15.81 -15.87 1.70
C PHE A 204 17.05 -14.96 1.64
N TYR A 205 17.32 -14.16 2.67
CA TYR A 205 18.57 -13.38 2.79
C TYR A 205 19.14 -13.39 4.21
#